data_AF-A0A401UZ92-F1
#
_entry.id   AF-A0A401UZ92-F1
#
_cell.length_a   1.000
_cell.length_b   1.000
_cell.length_c   1.000
_cell.angle_alpha   90.00
_cell.angle_beta   90.00
_cell.angle_gamma   90.00
#
_symmetry.space_group_name_H-M   'P 1'
#
loop_
_entity.id
_entity.type
_entity.pdbx_description
1 polymer ?
#
loop_
_entity_poly.entity_id
_entity_poly.type
_entity_poly.pdbx_seq_one_letter_code
_entity_poly.pdbx_strand_id
1 'polypeptide(L)'
;MPRPEPTALPRTPARRQRARTALAVVTAAVALAVTLPTAAGATPPAVRPLGVDECAVDVNDHGVVVTDTHLVDRGRVLPLPGGLTSAAAINDRGQIAGLVDGHAAFWDGRRLHRIGVADPTDTFETVSAVSGRGEVVGTSGTFGGERHAWRWRDGVLTPLASLGGSTGANDVNDAGQVVGDAWVESRQVPARWEPDGTLTTLPTLGDGTGDGLAAALDSHGRSAGYAYTDGVMHATRWSARAAVTDVTPTGTSFGIVTDLNDRGVAVGSTVPAGLAQHAFVQHPGAPARLVAPPDGADAIVLSAVNDLGLAVGCVVDEIGLHAVSWRG
;
A
#
# COMPACT_ATOMS: atom_id res chain seq x y z
N MET A 1 25.46 10.26 62.60
CA MET A 1 25.38 9.48 61.35
C MET A 1 24.49 10.25 60.37
N PRO A 2 25.01 10.80 59.27
CA PRO A 2 24.17 11.45 58.27
C PRO A 2 23.52 10.39 57.36
N ARG A 3 22.24 10.61 57.01
CA ARG A 3 21.50 9.79 56.04
C ARG A 3 22.03 10.05 54.62
N PRO A 4 22.16 9.04 53.75
CA PRO A 4 22.58 9.25 52.37
C PRO A 4 21.41 9.81 51.54
N GLU A 5 21.67 10.85 50.75
CA GLU A 5 20.79 11.33 49.68
C GLU A 5 20.78 10.31 48.51
N PRO A 6 19.62 10.05 47.88
CA PRO A 6 19.58 9.21 46.69
C PRO A 6 20.09 9.97 45.46
N THR A 7 21.15 9.42 44.86
CA THR A 7 21.80 9.85 43.62
C THR A 7 20.79 9.89 42.46
N ALA A 8 20.63 11.06 41.83
CA ALA A 8 19.84 11.21 40.62
C ALA A 8 20.52 10.48 39.44
N LEU A 9 19.85 9.45 38.89
CA LEU A 9 20.25 8.82 37.64
C LEU A 9 20.01 9.80 36.47
N PRO A 10 20.92 9.88 35.48
CA PRO A 10 20.74 10.74 34.31
C PRO A 10 19.55 10.23 33.49
N ARG A 11 18.59 11.13 33.21
CA ARG A 11 17.47 10.87 32.31
C ARG A 11 17.99 10.74 30.88
N THR A 12 18.08 9.50 30.39
CA THR A 12 18.22 9.21 28.96
C THR A 12 16.95 9.70 28.25
N PRO A 13 17.04 10.50 27.18
CA PRO A 13 15.85 10.88 26.43
C PRO A 13 15.22 9.63 25.81
N ALA A 14 13.94 9.40 26.09
CA ALA A 14 13.16 8.33 25.48
C ALA A 14 13.13 8.52 23.97
N ARG A 15 13.88 7.67 23.26
CA ARG A 15 13.82 7.57 21.80
C ARG A 15 12.42 7.03 21.46
N ARG A 16 11.52 7.91 21.00
CA ARG A 16 10.21 7.50 20.47
C ARG A 16 10.44 6.63 19.25
N GLN A 17 10.42 5.32 19.45
CA GLN A 17 10.50 4.33 18.39
C GLN A 17 9.10 4.26 17.77
N ARG A 18 8.88 5.02 16.69
CA ARG A 18 7.65 4.92 15.89
C ARG A 18 7.60 3.50 15.31
N ALA A 19 6.63 2.70 15.73
CA ALA A 19 6.29 1.46 15.06
C ALA A 19 5.80 1.82 13.67
N ARG A 20 6.66 1.63 12.67
CA ARG A 20 6.38 1.81 11.25
C ARG A 20 5.99 0.43 10.71
N THR A 21 4.75 0.26 10.27
CA THR A 21 4.41 -0.83 9.34
C THR A 21 4.85 -0.36 7.95
N ALA A 22 6.16 -0.32 7.73
CA ALA A 22 6.69 -0.35 6.37
C ALA A 22 6.55 -1.80 5.90
N LEU A 23 6.00 -2.02 4.71
CA LEU A 23 6.20 -3.28 4.01
C LEU A 23 7.72 -3.49 3.96
N ALA A 24 8.21 -4.49 4.70
CA ALA A 24 9.64 -4.70 4.85
C ALA A 24 10.20 -5.12 3.48
N VAL A 25 10.87 -4.17 2.81
CA VAL A 25 11.66 -4.42 1.60
C VAL A 25 12.86 -5.26 2.02
N VAL A 26 12.91 -6.51 1.60
CA VAL A 26 14.06 -7.40 1.83
C VAL A 26 15.10 -7.12 0.75
N THR A 27 16.22 -6.51 1.12
CA THR A 27 17.41 -6.36 0.26
C THR A 27 18.39 -7.49 0.53
N ALA A 28 18.72 -8.30 -0.48
CA ALA A 28 19.91 -9.15 -0.49
C ALA A 28 20.66 -8.94 -1.80
N ALA A 29 21.88 -8.40 -1.74
CA ALA A 29 22.72 -8.10 -2.89
C ALA A 29 23.80 -9.18 -3.10
N VAL A 30 23.91 -9.73 -4.31
CA VAL A 30 25.12 -10.37 -4.83
C VAL A 30 25.30 -9.89 -6.27
N ALA A 31 26.40 -9.17 -6.53
CA ALA A 31 26.71 -8.58 -7.83
C ALA A 31 27.46 -9.57 -8.74
N LEU A 32 27.01 -9.71 -9.99
CA LEU A 32 27.82 -10.20 -11.11
C LEU A 32 27.35 -9.48 -12.40
N ALA A 33 28.24 -8.67 -12.97
CA ALA A 33 27.96 -7.84 -14.14
C ALA A 33 28.09 -8.65 -15.45
N VAL A 34 27.05 -8.61 -16.29
CA VAL A 34 27.13 -8.99 -17.71
C VAL A 34 26.46 -7.89 -18.54
N THR A 35 27.23 -7.28 -19.44
CA THR A 35 26.75 -6.23 -20.35
C THR A 35 26.10 -6.85 -21.60
N LEU A 36 24.88 -6.43 -21.93
CA LEU A 36 24.22 -6.71 -23.21
C LEU A 36 24.06 -5.43 -24.05
N PRO A 37 24.00 -5.51 -25.39
CA PRO A 37 23.91 -4.33 -26.24
C PRO A 37 22.50 -3.74 -26.26
N THR A 38 22.43 -2.40 -26.25
CA THR A 38 21.20 -1.61 -26.36
C THR A 38 20.67 -1.54 -27.79
N ALA A 39 19.41 -1.95 -28.01
CA ALA A 39 18.69 -1.65 -29.25
C ALA A 39 18.03 -0.27 -29.15
N ALA A 40 18.28 0.60 -30.14
CA ALA A 40 17.66 1.91 -30.29
C ALA A 40 16.26 1.78 -30.92
N GLY A 41 15.26 2.51 -30.39
CA GLY A 41 13.99 2.71 -31.10
C GLY A 41 12.69 2.77 -30.28
N ALA A 42 12.69 3.31 -29.07
CA ALA A 42 11.50 3.87 -28.40
C ALA A 42 12.00 4.86 -27.34
N THR A 43 11.37 6.03 -27.19
CA THR A 43 11.63 6.86 -26.00
C THR A 43 11.23 6.01 -24.80
N PRO A 44 12.15 5.63 -23.91
CA PRO A 44 11.81 4.74 -22.81
C PRO A 44 10.70 5.39 -21.96
N PRO A 45 9.78 4.58 -21.41
CA PRO A 45 8.73 5.08 -20.54
C PRO A 45 9.36 5.91 -19.42
N ALA A 46 8.94 7.16 -19.31
CA ALA A 46 9.68 8.17 -18.56
C ALA A 46 9.35 8.08 -17.07
N VAL A 47 10.22 7.43 -16.31
CA VAL A 47 10.32 7.67 -14.86
C VAL A 47 10.70 9.14 -14.67
N ARG A 48 9.87 9.90 -13.96
CA ARG A 48 10.05 11.34 -13.74
C ARG A 48 10.10 11.63 -12.24
N PRO A 49 11.13 12.33 -11.75
CA PRO A 49 11.22 12.70 -10.34
C PRO A 49 10.10 13.68 -9.97
N LEU A 50 9.54 13.51 -8.77
CA LEU A 50 8.54 14.40 -8.17
C LEU A 50 9.15 15.45 -7.23
N GLY A 51 10.45 15.32 -6.91
CA GLY A 51 11.19 16.27 -6.08
C GLY A 51 10.96 16.11 -4.58
N VAL A 52 10.67 14.89 -4.12
CA VAL A 52 10.48 14.53 -2.70
C VAL A 52 11.32 13.30 -2.37
N ASP A 53 12.11 13.36 -1.29
CA ASP A 53 13.00 12.27 -0.86
C ASP A 53 12.29 11.26 0.07
N GLU A 54 11.18 10.74 -0.43
CA GLU A 54 10.40 9.63 0.15
C GLU A 54 9.59 8.96 -0.96
N CYS A 55 8.84 7.89 -0.69
CA CYS A 55 7.98 7.29 -1.71
C CYS A 55 6.69 8.08 -1.88
N ALA A 56 6.26 8.25 -3.14
CA ALA A 56 4.87 8.54 -3.40
C ALA A 56 4.02 7.36 -2.92
N VAL A 57 2.88 7.67 -2.31
CA VAL A 57 1.98 6.70 -1.72
C VAL A 57 0.81 6.48 -2.66
N ASP A 58 0.14 7.57 -3.06
CA ASP A 58 -1.10 7.51 -3.83
C ASP A 58 -1.24 8.69 -4.81
N VAL A 59 -2.09 8.54 -5.84
CA VAL A 59 -2.32 9.53 -6.90
C VAL A 59 -3.78 9.50 -7.37
N ASN A 60 -4.42 10.67 -7.43
CA ASN A 60 -5.78 10.79 -7.94
C ASN A 60 -5.84 11.06 -9.46
N ASP A 61 -7.03 11.08 -10.04
CA ASP A 61 -7.24 11.31 -11.48
C ASP A 61 -6.99 12.75 -11.94
N HIS A 62 -6.77 13.67 -11.02
CA HIS A 62 -6.25 15.00 -11.32
C HIS A 62 -4.72 15.05 -11.39
N GLY A 63 -4.05 13.93 -11.15
CA GLY A 63 -2.59 13.83 -11.11
C GLY A 63 -1.98 14.48 -9.87
N VAL A 64 -2.78 14.68 -8.82
CA VAL A 64 -2.29 15.12 -7.51
C VAL A 64 -1.77 13.89 -6.79
N VAL A 65 -0.52 13.94 -6.37
CA VAL A 65 0.18 12.85 -5.69
C VAL A 65 0.29 13.17 -4.22
N VAL A 66 0.05 12.20 -3.35
CA VAL A 66 0.44 12.28 -1.94
C VAL A 66 1.63 11.37 -1.68
N THR A 67 2.61 11.89 -0.95
CA THR A 67 3.69 11.12 -0.33
C THR A 67 3.38 10.98 1.16
N ASP A 68 4.26 10.34 1.94
CA ASP A 68 4.05 10.26 3.40
C ASP A 68 3.90 11.66 4.02
N THR A 69 4.69 12.66 3.60
CA THR A 69 4.71 13.98 4.25
C THR A 69 4.33 15.17 3.37
N HIS A 70 4.08 14.96 2.08
CA HIS A 70 3.81 16.03 1.12
C HIS A 70 2.64 15.73 0.18
N LEU A 71 2.12 16.80 -0.40
CA LEU A 71 1.24 16.77 -1.57
C LEU A 71 1.99 17.38 -2.75
N VAL A 72 1.99 16.71 -3.89
CA VAL A 72 2.59 17.19 -5.13
C VAL A 72 1.49 17.46 -6.15
N ASP A 73 1.34 18.73 -6.55
CA ASP A 73 0.35 19.17 -7.54
C ASP A 73 1.03 20.04 -8.60
N ARG A 74 0.93 19.65 -9.87
CA ARG A 74 1.52 20.35 -11.02
C ARG A 74 3.01 20.71 -10.80
N GLY A 75 3.76 19.78 -10.23
CA GLY A 75 5.20 19.93 -9.95
C GLY A 75 5.53 20.81 -8.74
N ARG A 76 4.54 21.26 -7.97
CA ARG A 76 4.75 21.96 -6.71
C ARG A 76 4.65 20.99 -5.56
N VAL A 77 5.68 20.96 -4.71
CA VAL A 77 5.68 20.23 -3.45
C VAL A 77 5.08 21.13 -2.38
N LEU A 78 4.01 20.67 -1.75
CA LEU A 78 3.22 21.38 -0.75
C LEU A 78 3.16 20.54 0.54
N PRO A 79 3.03 21.18 1.72
CA PRO A 79 2.73 20.44 2.94
C PRO A 79 1.35 19.78 2.84
N LEU A 80 1.15 18.68 3.57
CA LEU A 80 -0.17 18.08 3.69
C LEU A 80 -1.18 19.06 4.31
N PRO A 81 -2.44 19.08 3.84
CA PRO A 81 -3.46 20.00 4.33
C PRO A 81 -4.01 19.57 5.69
N GLY A 82 -4.70 20.50 6.35
CA GLY A 82 -5.48 20.18 7.56
C GLY A 82 -4.68 19.81 8.80
N GLY A 83 -3.35 19.89 8.76
CA GLY A 83 -2.47 19.44 9.86
C GLY A 83 -2.23 17.94 9.87
N LEU A 84 -2.49 17.24 8.76
CA LEU A 84 -2.06 15.86 8.56
C LEU A 84 -0.54 15.76 8.75
N THR A 85 -0.13 14.77 9.54
CA THR A 85 1.27 14.41 9.79
C THR A 85 1.76 13.27 8.91
N SER A 86 0.82 12.50 8.35
CA SER A 86 1.08 11.62 7.21
C SER A 86 -0.14 11.46 6.32
N ALA A 87 0.05 11.07 5.06
CA ALA A 87 -1.00 10.68 4.12
C ALA A 87 -0.86 9.21 3.72
N ALA A 88 -2.01 8.54 3.58
CA ALA A 88 -2.11 7.15 3.14
C ALA A 88 -2.83 7.03 1.79
N ALA A 89 -3.84 7.88 1.55
CA ALA A 89 -4.63 7.84 0.31
C ALA A 89 -5.25 9.20 -0.02
N ILE A 90 -5.50 9.44 -1.30
CA ILE A 90 -6.16 10.63 -1.85
C ILE A 90 -7.21 10.23 -2.89
N ASN A 91 -8.43 10.76 -2.75
CA ASN A 91 -9.46 10.56 -3.77
C ASN A 91 -9.52 11.71 -4.80
N ASP A 92 -10.35 11.54 -5.83
CA ASP A 92 -10.54 12.54 -6.89
C ASP A 92 -11.18 13.85 -6.42
N ARG A 93 -11.82 13.86 -5.25
CA ARG A 93 -12.33 15.10 -4.64
C ARG A 93 -11.21 15.88 -3.92
N GLY A 94 -9.97 15.37 -3.92
CA GLY A 94 -8.84 15.93 -3.21
C GLY A 94 -8.92 15.76 -1.69
N GLN A 95 -9.76 14.82 -1.23
CA GLN A 95 -9.85 14.45 0.18
C GLN A 95 -8.74 13.45 0.49
N ILE A 96 -8.14 13.59 1.66
CA ILE A 96 -6.93 12.84 2.03
C ILE A 96 -7.18 12.13 3.36
N ALA A 97 -6.92 10.83 3.38
CA ALA A 97 -6.94 10.04 4.60
C ALA A 97 -5.49 9.71 5.02
N GLY A 98 -5.24 9.72 6.33
CA GLY A 98 -3.89 9.58 6.87
C GLY A 98 -3.88 9.73 8.39
N LEU A 99 -2.78 10.26 8.94
CA LEU A 99 -2.63 10.39 10.39
C LEU A 99 -2.41 11.84 10.83
N VAL A 100 -2.90 12.18 12.02
CA VAL A 100 -2.54 13.40 12.77
C VAL A 100 -2.01 12.99 14.13
N ASP A 101 -0.73 13.26 14.38
CA ASP A 101 -0.04 12.92 15.62
C ASP A 101 -0.11 11.41 15.96
N GLY A 102 -0.17 10.56 14.93
CA GLY A 102 -0.29 9.11 15.07
C GLY A 102 -1.72 8.58 15.17
N HIS A 103 -2.73 9.44 15.03
CA HIS A 103 -4.14 9.05 15.06
C HIS A 103 -4.80 9.13 13.69
N ALA A 104 -5.72 8.20 13.40
CA ALA A 104 -6.43 8.15 12.13
C ALA A 104 -7.24 9.44 11.90
N ALA A 105 -7.10 10.01 10.71
CA ALA A 105 -7.72 11.26 10.36
C ALA A 105 -8.10 11.33 8.87
N PHE A 106 -9.09 12.17 8.61
CA PHE A 106 -9.63 12.42 7.28
C PHE A 106 -9.76 13.92 7.04
N TRP A 107 -9.08 14.43 6.02
CA TRP A 107 -9.24 15.79 5.52
C TRP A 107 -10.29 15.82 4.41
N ASP A 108 -11.42 16.46 4.67
CA ASP A 108 -12.56 16.48 3.72
C ASP A 108 -12.46 17.56 2.63
N GLY A 109 -11.33 18.28 2.55
CA GLY A 109 -11.13 19.45 1.70
C GLY A 109 -11.36 20.79 2.42
N ARG A 110 -11.96 20.79 3.61
CA ARG A 110 -12.31 21.99 4.40
C ARG A 110 -11.98 21.84 5.88
N ARG A 111 -12.17 20.66 6.44
CA ARG A 111 -12.03 20.33 7.86
C ARG A 111 -11.32 19.00 8.03
N LEU A 112 -10.51 18.93 9.07
CA LEU A 112 -9.90 17.70 9.54
C LEU A 112 -10.86 17.00 10.52
N HIS A 113 -11.20 15.76 10.22
CA HIS A 113 -11.94 14.86 11.08
C HIS A 113 -10.97 13.88 11.72
N ARG A 114 -10.94 13.78 13.05
CA ARG A 114 -10.26 12.67 13.73
C ARG A 114 -11.24 11.50 13.78
N ILE A 115 -10.80 10.33 13.30
CA ILE A 115 -11.66 9.14 13.16
C ILE A 115 -11.86 8.46 14.52
N GLY A 116 -10.84 8.49 15.38
CA GLY A 116 -10.86 7.82 16.69
C GLY A 116 -10.50 6.33 16.59
N VAL A 117 -10.43 5.66 17.75
CA VAL A 117 -10.07 4.23 17.83
C VAL A 117 -11.32 3.34 17.79
N ALA A 118 -11.24 2.23 17.06
CA ALA A 118 -12.35 1.30 16.91
C ALA A 118 -12.60 0.50 18.19
N ASP A 119 -11.53 0.10 18.88
CA ASP A 119 -11.55 -0.46 20.22
C ASP A 119 -10.72 0.43 21.17
N PRO A 120 -11.25 0.83 22.35
CA PRO A 120 -10.49 1.64 23.33
C PRO A 120 -9.20 1.00 23.86
N THR A 121 -9.03 -0.32 23.68
CA THR A 121 -7.82 -1.05 24.08
C THR A 121 -6.75 -1.06 22.99
N ASP A 122 -7.08 -0.67 21.76
CA ASP A 122 -6.14 -0.59 20.66
C ASP A 122 -5.01 0.40 20.98
N THR A 123 -3.78 -0.03 20.70
CA THR A 123 -2.57 0.76 20.93
C THR A 123 -1.94 1.29 19.65
N PHE A 124 -2.46 0.87 18.49
CA PHE A 124 -2.16 1.46 17.20
C PHE A 124 -3.39 1.46 16.29
N GLU A 125 -3.37 2.37 15.33
CA GLU A 125 -4.32 2.45 14.23
C GLU A 125 -3.58 2.89 12.96
N THR A 126 -4.00 2.37 11.82
CA THR A 126 -3.49 2.74 10.50
C THR A 126 -4.66 3.05 9.58
N VAL A 127 -4.46 4.03 8.72
CA VAL A 127 -5.37 4.32 7.59
C VAL A 127 -4.79 3.70 6.35
N SER A 128 -5.64 3.03 5.56
CA SER A 128 -5.20 2.35 4.34
C SER A 128 -5.70 3.04 3.08
N ALA A 129 -7.00 3.36 3.02
CA ALA A 129 -7.62 3.88 1.80
C ALA A 129 -8.80 4.82 2.06
N VAL A 130 -9.16 5.58 1.03
CA VAL A 130 -10.34 6.44 1.01
C VAL A 130 -11.08 6.33 -0.31
N SER A 131 -12.39 6.07 -0.25
CA SER A 131 -13.22 6.04 -1.47
C SER A 131 -13.52 7.45 -1.97
N GLY A 132 -13.99 7.56 -3.21
CA GLY A 132 -14.55 8.80 -3.73
C GLY A 132 -15.67 9.36 -2.84
N ARG A 133 -16.47 8.51 -2.20
CA ARG A 133 -17.53 8.94 -1.26
C ARG A 133 -17.02 9.44 0.09
N GLY A 134 -15.71 9.42 0.34
CA GLY A 134 -15.12 9.85 1.60
C GLY A 134 -15.27 8.82 2.72
N GLU A 135 -15.51 7.55 2.38
CA GLU A 135 -15.40 6.44 3.33
C GLU A 135 -13.93 6.07 3.47
N VAL A 136 -13.48 5.93 4.72
CA VAL A 136 -12.08 5.62 5.05
C VAL A 136 -12.03 4.24 5.68
N VAL A 137 -11.04 3.43 5.30
CA VAL A 137 -10.81 2.12 5.91
C VAL A 137 -9.41 2.01 6.47
N GLY A 138 -9.25 1.10 7.41
CA GLY A 138 -7.98 0.87 8.04
C GLY A 138 -7.98 -0.32 8.97
N THR A 139 -6.92 -0.41 9.76
CA THR A 139 -6.70 -1.50 10.71
C THR A 139 -6.30 -0.90 12.05
N SER A 140 -6.76 -1.48 13.14
CA SER A 140 -6.32 -1.15 14.50
C SER A 140 -5.98 -2.43 15.26
N GLY A 141 -5.35 -2.29 16.43
CA GLY A 141 -5.05 -3.45 17.25
C GLY A 141 -4.11 -3.13 18.39
N THR A 142 -3.62 -4.19 19.03
CA THR A 142 -2.60 -4.12 20.07
C THR A 142 -1.30 -4.77 19.61
N PHE A 143 -0.15 -4.22 20.05
CA PHE A 143 1.15 -4.80 19.70
C PHE A 143 1.28 -6.23 20.25
N GLY A 144 1.42 -7.21 19.35
CA GLY A 144 1.47 -8.64 19.69
C GLY A 144 0.10 -9.29 19.93
N GLY A 145 -1.00 -8.54 19.79
CA GLY A 145 -2.37 -9.04 19.86
C GLY A 145 -3.04 -9.13 18.48
N GLU A 146 -4.37 -9.30 18.52
CA GLU A 146 -5.17 -9.33 17.30
C GLU A 146 -5.31 -7.95 16.66
N ARG A 147 -5.48 -7.96 15.34
CA ARG A 147 -5.77 -6.77 14.54
C ARG A 147 -7.21 -6.81 14.07
N HIS A 148 -7.81 -5.64 13.92
CA HIS A 148 -9.20 -5.47 13.54
C HIS A 148 -9.31 -4.47 12.39
N ALA A 149 -9.89 -4.93 11.28
CA ALA A 149 -10.29 -4.07 10.19
C ALA A 149 -11.47 -3.18 10.61
N TRP A 150 -11.48 -1.94 10.15
CA TRP A 150 -12.54 -0.99 10.44
C TRP A 150 -12.86 -0.14 9.21
N ARG A 151 -14.09 0.42 9.19
CA ARG A 151 -14.51 1.45 8.24
C ARG A 151 -15.07 2.66 8.98
N TRP A 152 -14.80 3.85 8.46
CA TRP A 152 -15.34 5.10 8.92
C TRP A 152 -16.16 5.74 7.80
N ARG A 153 -17.42 6.07 8.09
CA ARG A 153 -18.33 6.71 7.13
C ARG A 153 -19.22 7.71 7.88
N ASP A 154 -19.26 8.94 7.40
CA ASP A 154 -20.12 10.01 7.92
C ASP A 154 -20.03 10.20 9.46
N GLY A 155 -18.81 10.14 10.00
CA GLY A 155 -18.57 10.29 11.44
C GLY A 155 -18.72 9.02 12.27
N VAL A 156 -19.08 7.89 11.66
CA VAL A 156 -19.30 6.62 12.35
C VAL A 156 -18.17 5.65 12.05
N LEU A 157 -17.40 5.29 13.07
CA LEU A 157 -16.39 4.22 13.02
C LEU A 157 -17.05 2.89 13.34
N THR A 158 -16.95 1.93 12.41
CA THR A 158 -17.57 0.61 12.48
C THR A 158 -16.50 -0.47 12.29
N PRO A 159 -16.29 -1.36 13.28
CA PRO A 159 -15.49 -2.56 13.09
C PRO A 159 -16.07 -3.44 11.97
N LEU A 160 -15.20 -3.98 11.14
CA LEU A 160 -15.58 -4.95 10.10
C LEU A 160 -15.62 -6.36 10.68
N ALA A 161 -16.49 -7.21 10.13
CA ALA A 161 -16.62 -8.60 10.57
C ALA A 161 -15.28 -9.35 10.47
N SER A 162 -15.10 -10.38 11.31
CA SER A 162 -13.94 -11.29 11.28
C SER A 162 -14.38 -12.75 11.12
N LEU A 163 -13.41 -13.65 10.86
CA LEU A 163 -13.62 -15.10 10.80
C LEU A 163 -13.07 -15.81 12.05
N GLY A 164 -13.07 -15.13 13.19
CA GLY A 164 -12.53 -15.65 14.45
C GLY A 164 -11.01 -15.46 14.62
N GLY A 165 -10.41 -14.57 13.84
CA GLY A 165 -9.01 -14.16 13.95
C GLY A 165 -8.80 -12.73 13.48
N SER A 166 -7.54 -12.32 13.32
CA SER A 166 -7.17 -10.97 12.88
C SER A 166 -7.72 -10.62 11.50
N THR A 167 -8.04 -9.35 11.30
CA THR A 167 -8.43 -8.79 10.00
C THR A 167 -7.67 -7.51 9.69
N GLY A 168 -7.48 -7.22 8.41
CA GLY A 168 -6.92 -5.97 7.91
C GLY A 168 -7.70 -5.49 6.69
N ALA A 169 -8.00 -4.20 6.63
CA ALA A 169 -8.57 -3.56 5.44
C ALA A 169 -7.47 -2.78 4.70
N ASN A 170 -7.37 -3.01 3.38
CA ASN A 170 -6.34 -2.42 2.54
C ASN A 170 -6.92 -1.42 1.55
N ASP A 171 -8.11 -1.67 1.01
CA ASP A 171 -8.72 -0.79 0.01
C ASP A 171 -10.25 -0.78 0.05
N VAL A 172 -10.87 0.31 -0.43
CA VAL A 172 -12.32 0.55 -0.44
C VAL A 172 -12.78 1.26 -1.71
N ASN A 173 -13.83 0.75 -2.35
CA ASN A 173 -14.42 1.39 -3.53
C ASN A 173 -15.69 2.20 -3.20
N ASP A 174 -16.19 2.94 -4.18
CA ASP A 174 -17.39 3.77 -4.05
C ASP A 174 -18.69 3.00 -3.81
N ALA A 175 -18.71 1.69 -4.09
CA ALA A 175 -19.85 0.84 -3.73
C ALA A 175 -19.89 0.53 -2.22
N GLY A 176 -18.82 0.84 -1.48
CA GLY A 176 -18.65 0.47 -0.07
C GLY A 176 -18.13 -0.96 0.12
N GLN A 177 -17.57 -1.55 -0.93
CA GLN A 177 -16.86 -2.82 -0.84
C GLN A 177 -15.46 -2.56 -0.34
N VAL A 178 -14.97 -3.44 0.52
CA VAL A 178 -13.63 -3.36 1.12
C VAL A 178 -12.90 -4.66 0.83
N VAL A 179 -11.61 -4.59 0.53
CA VAL A 179 -10.75 -5.77 0.43
C VAL A 179 -9.60 -5.70 1.43
N GLY A 180 -9.04 -6.86 1.73
CA GLY A 180 -7.89 -6.98 2.62
C GLY A 180 -7.52 -8.42 2.92
N ASP A 181 -7.25 -8.69 4.19
CA ASP A 181 -6.95 -10.02 4.71
C ASP A 181 -7.76 -10.38 5.96
N ALA A 182 -7.97 -11.67 6.14
CA ALA A 182 -8.53 -12.26 7.35
C ALA A 182 -7.69 -13.46 7.77
N TRP A 183 -7.71 -13.82 9.05
CA TRP A 183 -7.03 -15.01 9.55
C TRP A 183 -8.03 -16.12 9.87
N VAL A 184 -7.81 -17.30 9.30
CA VAL A 184 -8.61 -18.51 9.52
C VAL A 184 -7.66 -19.65 9.88
N GLU A 185 -7.80 -20.22 11.08
CA GLU A 185 -6.97 -21.35 11.55
C GLU A 185 -5.45 -21.12 11.40
N SER A 186 -4.98 -19.90 11.71
CA SER A 186 -3.58 -19.45 11.57
C SER A 186 -3.08 -19.21 10.14
N ARG A 187 -3.98 -19.17 9.16
CA ARG A 187 -3.66 -18.85 7.76
C ARG A 187 -4.21 -17.48 7.40
N GLN A 188 -3.39 -16.67 6.73
CA GLN A 188 -3.82 -15.39 6.18
C GLN A 188 -4.54 -15.63 4.84
N VAL A 189 -5.79 -15.21 4.73
CA VAL A 189 -6.58 -15.37 3.50
C VAL A 189 -7.00 -14.02 2.92
N PRO A 190 -7.00 -13.87 1.59
CA PRO A 190 -7.53 -12.65 0.99
C PRO A 190 -9.03 -12.57 1.29
N ALA A 191 -9.49 -11.38 1.64
CA ALA A 191 -10.82 -11.14 2.16
C ALA A 191 -11.52 -9.99 1.44
N ARG A 192 -12.85 -10.05 1.42
CA ARG A 192 -13.74 -9.02 0.89
C ARG A 192 -14.93 -8.83 1.81
N TRP A 193 -15.20 -7.59 2.18
CA TRP A 193 -16.42 -7.18 2.86
C TRP A 193 -17.35 -6.49 1.87
N GLU A 194 -18.59 -6.94 1.82
CA GLU A 194 -19.66 -6.27 1.08
C GLU A 194 -20.18 -5.03 1.83
N PRO A 195 -20.96 -4.15 1.17
CA PRO A 195 -21.45 -2.93 1.79
C PRO A 195 -22.33 -3.17 3.02
N ASP A 196 -23.01 -4.32 3.08
CA ASP A 196 -23.82 -4.76 4.21
C ASP A 196 -22.99 -5.34 5.38
N GLY A 197 -21.67 -5.41 5.23
CA GLY A 197 -20.74 -5.94 6.23
C GLY A 197 -20.45 -7.44 6.10
N THR A 198 -21.06 -8.14 5.15
CA THR A 198 -20.82 -9.56 4.92
C THR A 198 -19.37 -9.81 4.52
N LEU A 199 -18.66 -10.63 5.27
CA LEU A 199 -17.28 -11.03 5.00
C LEU A 199 -17.25 -12.34 4.21
N THR A 200 -16.51 -12.33 3.09
CA THR A 200 -16.21 -13.51 2.28
C THR A 200 -14.70 -13.62 2.04
N THR A 201 -14.20 -14.84 1.95
CA THR A 201 -12.81 -15.09 1.53
C THR A 201 -12.73 -15.18 0.01
N LEU A 202 -11.60 -14.78 -0.55
CA LEU A 202 -11.26 -15.00 -1.94
C LEU A 202 -10.37 -16.26 -2.05
N PRO A 203 -10.49 -17.05 -3.13
CA PRO A 203 -9.67 -18.24 -3.30
C PRO A 203 -8.19 -17.86 -3.50
N THR A 204 -7.28 -18.69 -3.00
CA THR A 204 -5.84 -18.55 -3.27
C THR A 204 -5.43 -19.39 -4.50
N LEU A 205 -4.18 -19.26 -4.94
CA LEU A 205 -3.60 -20.07 -6.03
C LEU A 205 -3.27 -21.49 -5.56
N GLY A 206 -2.93 -22.37 -6.51
CA GLY A 206 -2.50 -23.74 -6.22
C GLY A 206 -3.62 -24.61 -5.65
N ASP A 207 -3.32 -25.36 -4.59
CA ASP A 207 -4.25 -26.27 -3.92
C ASP A 207 -5.23 -25.58 -2.94
N GLY A 208 -5.16 -24.25 -2.84
CA GLY A 208 -6.04 -23.48 -1.96
C GLY A 208 -5.53 -23.31 -0.52
N THR A 209 -4.35 -23.83 -0.19
CA THR A 209 -3.82 -23.84 1.20
C THR A 209 -2.83 -22.71 1.50
N GLY A 210 -2.40 -21.98 0.48
CA GLY A 210 -1.49 -20.85 0.59
C GLY A 210 -2.05 -19.63 1.33
N ASP A 211 -1.15 -18.83 1.92
CA ASP A 211 -1.47 -17.51 2.44
C ASP A 211 -1.82 -16.54 1.28
N GLY A 212 -2.54 -15.47 1.56
CA GLY A 212 -2.81 -14.44 0.55
C GLY A 212 -3.49 -13.20 1.12
N LEU A 213 -3.47 -12.14 0.33
CA LEU A 213 -4.03 -10.84 0.68
C LEU A 213 -4.48 -10.10 -0.58
N ALA A 214 -5.61 -9.43 -0.49
CA ALA A 214 -6.07 -8.48 -1.50
C ALA A 214 -5.62 -7.07 -1.10
N ALA A 215 -4.82 -6.43 -1.95
CA ALA A 215 -4.23 -5.12 -1.71
C ALA A 215 -5.05 -3.99 -2.33
N ALA A 216 -5.68 -4.25 -3.48
CA ALA A 216 -6.33 -3.24 -4.29
C ALA A 216 -7.68 -3.72 -4.85
N LEU A 217 -8.60 -2.78 -5.07
CA LEU A 217 -9.98 -2.99 -5.48
C LEU A 217 -10.45 -1.86 -6.39
N ASP A 218 -11.03 -2.21 -7.53
CA ASP A 218 -11.63 -1.22 -8.41
C ASP A 218 -13.15 -1.05 -8.19
N SER A 219 -13.73 -0.06 -8.88
CA SER A 219 -15.16 0.25 -8.84
C SER A 219 -16.07 -0.84 -9.41
N HIS A 220 -15.52 -1.81 -10.13
CA HIS A 220 -16.25 -2.98 -10.65
C HIS A 220 -16.16 -4.19 -9.71
N GLY A 221 -15.48 -4.05 -8.57
CA GLY A 221 -15.29 -5.10 -7.59
C GLY A 221 -14.25 -6.14 -7.99
N ARG A 222 -13.41 -5.88 -9.00
CA ARG A 222 -12.23 -6.70 -9.28
C ARG A 222 -11.14 -6.29 -8.30
N SER A 223 -10.34 -7.24 -7.84
CA SER A 223 -9.28 -6.99 -6.89
C SER A 223 -7.96 -7.61 -7.30
N ALA A 224 -6.89 -7.19 -6.64
CA ALA A 224 -5.56 -7.71 -6.88
C ALA A 224 -4.70 -7.63 -5.62
N GLY A 225 -3.62 -8.40 -5.59
CA GLY A 225 -2.73 -8.52 -4.43
C GLY A 225 -1.74 -9.65 -4.64
N TYR A 226 -1.64 -10.55 -3.65
CA TYR A 226 -0.79 -11.74 -3.75
C TYR A 226 -1.44 -13.01 -3.20
N ALA A 227 -0.91 -14.14 -3.68
CA ALA A 227 -1.11 -15.46 -3.11
C ALA A 227 0.25 -16.16 -2.98
N TYR A 228 0.50 -16.82 -1.85
CA TYR A 228 1.70 -17.57 -1.59
C TYR A 228 1.46 -19.05 -1.90
N THR A 229 2.10 -19.59 -2.93
CA THR A 229 1.98 -21.01 -3.30
C THR A 229 3.35 -21.55 -3.66
N ASP A 230 3.60 -22.83 -3.34
CA ASP A 230 4.85 -23.52 -3.69
C ASP A 230 6.13 -22.80 -3.24
N GLY A 231 6.06 -22.08 -2.11
CA GLY A 231 7.20 -21.34 -1.55
C GLY A 231 7.48 -19.99 -2.23
N VAL A 232 6.58 -19.53 -3.09
CA VAL A 232 6.73 -18.28 -3.87
C VAL A 232 5.51 -17.40 -3.66
N MET A 233 5.72 -16.09 -3.59
CA MET A 233 4.64 -15.11 -3.57
C MET A 233 4.33 -14.67 -4.99
N HIS A 234 3.09 -14.91 -5.43
CA HIS A 234 2.62 -14.66 -6.78
C HIS A 234 1.71 -13.43 -6.83
N ALA A 235 1.98 -12.53 -7.78
CA ALA A 235 1.08 -11.42 -8.06
C ALA A 235 -0.25 -11.99 -8.57
N THR A 236 -1.35 -11.65 -7.91
CA THR A 236 -2.62 -12.35 -8.10
C THR A 236 -3.75 -11.36 -8.37
N ARG A 237 -4.68 -11.74 -9.25
CA ARG A 237 -5.93 -11.01 -9.50
C ARG A 237 -7.14 -11.87 -9.18
N TRP A 238 -8.18 -11.21 -8.69
CA TRP A 238 -9.50 -11.79 -8.52
C TRP A 238 -10.51 -11.01 -9.35
N SER A 239 -11.33 -11.73 -10.12
CA SER A 239 -12.51 -11.13 -10.76
C SER A 239 -13.55 -10.70 -9.72
N ALA A 240 -14.54 -9.92 -10.14
CA ALA A 240 -15.66 -9.54 -9.27
C ALA A 240 -16.43 -10.75 -8.70
N ARG A 241 -16.34 -11.92 -9.37
CA ARG A 241 -16.91 -13.20 -8.92
C ARG A 241 -15.85 -14.12 -8.31
N ALA A 242 -14.78 -13.54 -7.79
CA ALA A 242 -13.67 -14.22 -7.10
C ALA A 242 -12.88 -15.25 -7.93
N ALA A 243 -12.96 -15.21 -9.27
CA ALA A 243 -12.11 -16.06 -10.11
C ALA A 243 -10.65 -15.59 -10.00
N VAL A 244 -9.76 -16.48 -9.58
CA VAL A 244 -8.33 -16.18 -9.32
C VAL A 244 -7.48 -16.37 -10.57
N THR A 245 -6.48 -15.51 -10.77
CA THR A 245 -5.52 -15.61 -11.88
C THR A 245 -4.14 -15.16 -11.42
N ASP A 246 -3.11 -15.95 -11.72
CA ASP A 246 -1.71 -15.57 -11.54
C ASP A 246 -1.31 -14.57 -12.65
N VAL A 247 -0.78 -13.43 -12.24
CA VAL A 247 -0.28 -12.35 -13.11
C VAL A 247 1.18 -12.03 -12.84
N THR A 248 1.89 -12.93 -12.17
CA THR A 248 3.32 -12.80 -11.89
C THR A 248 4.10 -12.65 -13.20
N PRO A 249 4.99 -11.64 -13.33
CA PRO A 249 5.83 -11.50 -14.51
C PRO A 249 6.68 -12.75 -14.73
N THR A 250 6.69 -13.27 -15.96
CA THR A 250 7.47 -14.46 -16.33
C THR A 250 8.96 -14.26 -16.09
N GLY A 251 9.63 -15.27 -15.53
CA GLY A 251 11.07 -15.23 -15.23
C GLY A 251 11.43 -14.54 -13.91
N THR A 252 10.44 -14.29 -13.05
CA THR A 252 10.62 -13.71 -11.72
C THR A 252 10.32 -14.75 -10.63
N SER A 253 10.84 -14.53 -9.42
CA SER A 253 10.68 -15.43 -8.28
C SER A 253 9.79 -14.85 -7.17
N PHE A 254 9.12 -13.73 -7.44
CA PHE A 254 8.34 -12.96 -6.47
C PHE A 254 7.47 -11.95 -7.20
N GLY A 255 6.21 -11.77 -6.80
CA GLY A 255 5.34 -10.72 -7.32
C GLY A 255 4.23 -10.33 -6.36
N ILE A 256 3.91 -9.04 -6.31
CA ILE A 256 2.72 -8.48 -5.63
C ILE A 256 2.12 -7.38 -6.49
N VAL A 257 0.80 -7.36 -6.63
CA VAL A 257 0.08 -6.16 -7.11
C VAL A 257 -0.12 -5.22 -5.93
N THR A 258 0.34 -3.99 -6.07
CA THR A 258 0.20 -2.94 -5.05
C THR A 258 -1.06 -2.11 -5.26
N ASP A 259 -1.43 -1.86 -6.52
CA ASP A 259 -2.61 -1.06 -6.85
C ASP A 259 -3.26 -1.47 -8.19
N LEU A 260 -4.53 -1.12 -8.34
CA LEU A 260 -5.42 -1.46 -9.46
C LEU A 260 -6.37 -0.30 -9.76
N ASN A 261 -6.33 0.25 -10.98
CA ASN A 261 -7.29 1.27 -11.41
C ASN A 261 -8.60 0.69 -11.99
N ASP A 262 -9.58 1.54 -12.26
CA ASP A 262 -10.91 1.16 -12.80
C ASP A 262 -10.87 0.66 -14.24
N ARG A 263 -9.81 0.98 -14.99
CA ARG A 263 -9.52 0.36 -16.29
C ARG A 263 -8.98 -1.07 -16.15
N GLY A 264 -8.70 -1.52 -14.93
CA GLY A 264 -8.20 -2.84 -14.61
C GLY A 264 -6.69 -2.99 -14.84
N VAL A 265 -5.96 -1.87 -14.95
CA VAL A 265 -4.50 -1.85 -15.01
C VAL A 265 -3.96 -2.00 -13.60
N ALA A 266 -3.16 -3.05 -13.40
CA ALA A 266 -2.49 -3.31 -12.14
C ALA A 266 -1.02 -2.86 -12.21
N VAL A 267 -0.51 -2.28 -11.12
CA VAL A 267 0.92 -2.04 -10.92
C VAL A 267 1.42 -2.81 -9.71
N GLY A 268 2.71 -3.08 -9.66
CA GLY A 268 3.25 -3.91 -8.59
C GLY A 268 4.76 -3.96 -8.54
N SER A 269 5.26 -4.77 -7.62
CA SER A 269 6.69 -5.03 -7.44
C SER A 269 7.02 -6.50 -7.68
N THR A 270 8.20 -6.72 -8.24
CA THR A 270 8.74 -8.06 -8.53
C THR A 270 10.26 -8.07 -8.37
N VAL A 271 10.83 -9.24 -8.10
CA VAL A 271 12.28 -9.44 -8.06
C VAL A 271 12.63 -10.48 -9.13
N PRO A 272 13.18 -10.06 -10.28
CA PRO A 272 13.76 -11.00 -11.24
C PRO A 272 15.00 -11.67 -10.65
N ALA A 273 15.26 -12.92 -11.03
CA ALA A 273 16.38 -13.68 -10.49
C ALA A 273 17.73 -12.98 -10.76
N GLY A 274 18.48 -12.68 -9.69
CA GLY A 274 19.80 -12.05 -9.78
C GLY A 274 19.81 -10.57 -10.18
N LEU A 275 18.65 -9.91 -10.19
CA LEU A 275 18.52 -8.49 -10.53
C LEU A 275 17.98 -7.66 -9.34
N ALA A 276 18.15 -6.34 -9.46
CA ALA A 276 17.48 -5.34 -8.64
C ALA A 276 15.95 -5.52 -8.64
N GLN A 277 15.27 -5.01 -7.61
CA GLN A 277 13.80 -5.03 -7.57
C GLN A 277 13.22 -4.16 -8.70
N HIS A 278 12.33 -4.75 -9.50
CA HIS A 278 11.63 -4.08 -10.60
C HIS A 278 10.20 -3.80 -10.19
N ALA A 279 9.61 -2.78 -10.80
CA ALA A 279 8.17 -2.66 -10.83
C ALA A 279 7.61 -3.43 -12.04
N PHE A 280 6.31 -3.66 -12.08
CA PHE A 280 5.65 -4.13 -13.28
C PHE A 280 4.31 -3.44 -13.48
N VAL A 281 3.81 -3.49 -14.71
CA VAL A 281 2.47 -3.05 -15.08
C VAL A 281 1.77 -4.16 -15.85
N GLN A 282 0.53 -4.44 -15.51
CA GLN A 282 -0.29 -5.48 -16.12
C GLN A 282 -1.63 -4.90 -16.59
N HIS A 283 -1.82 -4.86 -17.91
CA HIS A 283 -3.11 -4.49 -18.51
C HIS A 283 -4.06 -5.70 -18.54
N PRO A 284 -5.40 -5.50 -18.48
CA PRO A 284 -6.35 -6.60 -18.57
C PRO A 284 -6.11 -7.49 -19.79
N GLY A 285 -6.00 -8.80 -19.57
CA GLY A 285 -5.79 -9.79 -20.63
C GLY A 285 -4.40 -9.77 -21.29
N ALA A 286 -3.48 -8.92 -20.83
CA ALA A 286 -2.11 -8.87 -21.31
C ALA A 286 -1.13 -9.45 -20.27
N PRO A 287 0.03 -9.97 -20.70
CA PRO A 287 1.11 -10.34 -19.79
C PRO A 287 1.65 -9.10 -19.07
N ALA A 288 2.14 -9.30 -17.84
CA ALA A 288 2.79 -8.24 -17.09
C ALA A 288 4.11 -7.81 -17.77
N ARG A 289 4.34 -6.50 -17.83
CA ARG A 289 5.55 -5.89 -18.40
C ARG A 289 6.39 -5.29 -17.28
N LEU A 290 7.67 -5.65 -17.25
CA LEU A 290 8.62 -5.11 -16.28
C LEU A 290 8.91 -3.63 -16.55
N VAL A 291 9.09 -2.88 -15.46
CA VAL A 291 9.63 -1.52 -15.44
C VAL A 291 10.95 -1.60 -14.69
N ALA A 292 12.04 -1.43 -15.43
CA ALA A 292 13.38 -1.47 -14.86
C ALA A 292 13.69 -0.19 -14.07
N PRO A 293 14.48 -0.28 -13.00
CA PRO A 293 15.01 0.90 -12.34
C PRO A 293 15.87 1.73 -13.31
N PRO A 294 15.89 3.07 -13.19
CA PRO A 294 16.81 3.91 -13.95
C PRO A 294 18.28 3.55 -13.69
N ASP A 295 19.18 3.96 -14.58
CA ASP A 295 20.62 3.75 -14.39
C ASP A 295 21.10 4.34 -13.05
N GLY A 296 21.81 3.53 -12.27
CA GLY A 296 22.33 3.92 -10.95
C GLY A 296 21.36 3.69 -9.79
N ALA A 297 20.13 3.22 -10.04
CA ALA A 297 19.18 2.85 -9.01
C ALA A 297 19.19 1.35 -8.68
N ASP A 298 19.03 1.04 -7.39
CA ASP A 298 18.97 -0.31 -6.84
C ASP A 298 17.57 -0.93 -6.89
N ALA A 299 16.52 -0.11 -7.00
CA ALA A 299 15.15 -0.58 -7.14
C ALA A 299 14.21 0.48 -7.72
N ILE A 300 13.10 0.02 -8.28
CA ILE A 300 11.92 0.84 -8.53
C ILE A 300 10.67 0.13 -8.00
N VAL A 301 9.80 0.90 -7.36
CA VAL A 301 8.51 0.47 -6.82
C VAL A 301 7.44 1.39 -7.36
N LEU A 302 6.35 0.82 -7.86
CA LEU A 302 5.12 1.54 -8.14
C LEU A 302 4.11 1.19 -7.05
N SER A 303 3.63 2.20 -6.33
CA SER A 303 2.70 2.06 -5.20
C SER A 303 1.25 2.26 -5.60
N ALA A 304 0.99 3.16 -6.56
CA ALA A 304 -0.35 3.52 -6.99
C ALA A 304 -0.41 3.84 -8.48
N VAL A 305 -1.59 3.70 -9.08
CA VAL A 305 -1.89 3.98 -10.47
C VAL A 305 -3.29 4.59 -10.58
N ASN A 306 -3.35 5.81 -11.09
CA ASN A 306 -4.63 6.44 -11.37
C ASN A 306 -5.25 5.91 -12.66
N ASP A 307 -6.46 6.35 -12.92
CA ASP A 307 -7.26 5.89 -14.04
C ASP A 307 -6.74 6.44 -15.38
N LEU A 308 -6.02 7.56 -15.36
CA LEU A 308 -5.30 8.10 -16.52
C LEU A 308 -4.01 7.33 -16.86
N GLY A 309 -3.70 6.23 -16.17
CA GLY A 309 -2.50 5.42 -16.35
C GLY A 309 -1.22 6.11 -15.87
N LEU A 310 -1.35 7.13 -15.01
CA LEU A 310 -0.21 7.69 -14.27
C LEU A 310 0.04 6.80 -13.05
N ALA A 311 1.16 6.10 -13.04
CA ALA A 311 1.62 5.40 -11.87
C ALA A 311 2.61 6.27 -11.08
N VAL A 312 2.66 6.07 -9.77
CA VAL A 312 3.61 6.73 -8.86
C VAL A 312 4.25 5.72 -7.93
N GLY A 313 5.36 6.11 -7.32
CA GLY A 313 6.02 5.34 -6.28
C GLY A 313 7.39 5.92 -5.98
N CYS A 314 8.43 5.08 -5.95
CA CYS A 314 9.79 5.54 -5.72
C CYS A 314 10.85 4.75 -6.48
N VAL A 315 11.97 5.42 -6.67
CA VAL A 315 13.26 4.82 -7.00
C VAL A 315 14.09 4.79 -5.73
N VAL A 316 14.88 3.72 -5.56
CA VAL A 316 15.83 3.55 -4.46
C VAL A 316 17.23 3.55 -5.01
N ASP A 317 18.14 4.28 -4.38
CA ASP A 317 19.55 4.32 -4.73
C ASP A 317 20.43 4.45 -3.45
N GLU A 318 21.73 4.68 -3.64
CA GLU A 318 22.69 4.82 -2.54
C GLU A 318 22.40 6.01 -1.61
N ILE A 319 21.70 7.04 -2.07
CA ILE A 319 21.43 8.27 -1.30
C ILE A 319 20.04 8.24 -0.64
N GLY A 320 19.10 7.44 -1.13
CA GLY A 320 17.85 7.16 -0.44
C GLY A 320 16.67 6.76 -1.33
N LEU A 321 15.50 7.26 -0.95
CA LEU A 321 14.23 7.04 -1.64
C LEU A 321 13.84 8.32 -2.35
N HIS A 322 13.43 8.23 -3.62
CA HIS A 322 13.02 9.39 -4.40
C HIS A 322 11.65 9.16 -5.04
N ALA A 323 10.69 10.03 -4.75
CA ALA A 323 9.35 9.95 -5.30
C ALA A 323 9.40 10.12 -6.82
N VAL A 324 8.76 9.21 -7.53
CA VAL A 324 8.68 9.25 -9.00
C VAL A 324 7.27 9.05 -9.50
N SER A 325 7.05 9.53 -10.72
CA SER A 325 5.90 9.17 -11.56
C SER A 325 6.35 8.40 -12.79
N TRP A 326 5.46 7.59 -13.34
CA TRP A 326 5.69 6.77 -14.52
C TRP A 326 4.46 6.76 -15.41
N ARG A 327 4.68 6.80 -16.73
CA ARG A 327 3.67 6.58 -17.77
C ARG A 327 4.29 5.73 -18.87
N GLY A 328 3.59 4.73 -19.36
CA GLY A 328 4.06 3.85 -20.44
C GLY A 328 2.95 3.32 -21.32
#